data_AF-A0A3M2SWN2-F1
#
_entry.id   AF-A0A3M2SWN2-F1
#
_cell.length_a   1.000
_cell.length_b   1.000
_cell.length_c   1.000
_cell.angle_alpha   90.00
_cell.angle_beta   90.00
_cell.angle_gamma   90.00
#
_symmetry.space_group_name_H-M   'P 1'
#
loop_
_entity.id
_entity.type
_entity.pdbx_description
1 polymer ?
#
loop_
_entity_poly.entity_id
_entity_poly.type
_entity_poly.pdbx_seq_one_letter_code
_entity_poly.pdbx_strand_id
1 'polypeptide(L)'
;MSFSLRSLRTARLAVPRSFHTIRPSYAIKESDTNRDNMNEVYEARKDDQVVSSKEGKARWRDDLASNSEADVKADRGEIETDDKTFQAMQDKTKNLPNREGPVNKTQ
;
A
#
# COMPACT_ATOMS: atom_id res chain seq x y z
N MET A 1 65.53 5.54 -10.37
CA MET A 1 64.56 4.44 -10.53
C MET A 1 63.17 5.07 -10.62
N SER A 2 62.53 5.02 -11.79
CA SER A 2 61.23 5.69 -12.02
C SER A 2 60.10 4.69 -11.83
N PHE A 3 59.21 4.95 -10.88
CA PHE A 3 58.02 4.14 -10.65
C PHE A 3 56.84 4.71 -11.45
N SER A 4 56.38 3.95 -12.45
CA SER A 4 55.19 4.26 -13.24
C SER A 4 53.94 3.83 -12.46
N LEU A 5 53.14 4.77 -11.99
CA LEU A 5 51.82 4.47 -11.40
C LEU A 5 50.83 4.17 -12.54
N ARG A 6 50.47 2.89 -12.71
CA ARG A 6 49.34 2.50 -13.53
C ARG A 6 48.05 2.78 -12.77
N SER A 7 47.27 3.73 -13.29
CA SER A 7 45.90 4.00 -12.82
C SER A 7 45.01 2.79 -13.10
N LEU A 8 44.50 2.16 -12.03
CA LEU A 8 43.47 1.13 -12.11
C LEU A 8 42.14 1.82 -12.46
N ARG A 9 41.69 1.68 -13.70
CA ARG A 9 40.32 2.04 -14.08
C ARG A 9 39.37 0.97 -13.55
N THR A 10 38.74 1.22 -12.42
CA THR A 10 37.58 0.43 -11.96
C THR A 10 36.48 0.55 -13.00
N ALA A 11 36.22 -0.54 -13.73
CA ALA A 11 35.05 -0.66 -14.59
C ALA A 11 33.80 -0.56 -13.71
N ARG A 12 32.96 0.46 -13.93
CA ARG A 12 31.65 0.54 -13.31
C ARG A 12 30.77 -0.52 -13.98
N LEU A 13 30.48 -1.61 -13.25
CA LEU A 13 29.48 -2.58 -13.68
C LEU A 13 28.13 -1.86 -13.76
N ALA A 14 27.47 -1.94 -14.92
CA ALA A 14 26.13 -1.43 -15.10
C ALA A 14 25.16 -2.26 -14.24
N VAL A 15 24.57 -1.65 -13.21
CA VAL A 15 23.52 -2.27 -12.41
C VAL A 15 22.26 -2.35 -13.29
N PRO A 16 21.70 -3.54 -13.56
CA PRO A 16 20.43 -3.64 -14.28
C PRO A 16 19.35 -2.90 -13.49
N ARG A 17 18.70 -1.91 -14.11
CA ARG A 17 17.56 -1.24 -13.50
C ARG A 17 16.37 -2.19 -13.56
N SER A 18 15.98 -2.72 -12.40
CA SER A 18 14.67 -3.34 -12.21
C SER A 18 13.59 -2.33 -12.59
N PHE A 19 12.54 -2.75 -13.30
CA PHE A 19 11.42 -1.90 -13.70
C PHE A 19 10.59 -1.38 -12.51
N HIS A 20 10.89 -1.82 -11.28
CA HIS A 20 10.21 -1.41 -10.06
C HIS A 20 11.22 -1.09 -8.94
N THR A 21 12.00 -0.02 -9.10
CA THR A 21 12.77 0.54 -7.97
C THR A 21 12.01 1.70 -7.36
N ILE A 22 11.20 1.43 -6.35
CA ILE A 22 10.60 2.46 -5.50
C ILE A 22 11.58 2.72 -4.35
N ARG A 23 11.73 3.99 -3.94
CA ARG A 23 12.51 4.31 -2.74
C ARG A 23 11.76 3.74 -1.53
N PRO A 24 12.39 2.92 -0.67
CA PRO A 24 11.75 2.52 0.57
C PRO A 24 11.52 3.77 1.40
N SER A 25 10.26 4.17 1.51
CA SER A 25 9.83 5.19 2.44
C SER A 25 9.48 4.45 3.73
N TYR A 26 10.09 4.84 4.85
CA TYR A 26 9.61 4.44 6.18
C TYR A 26 8.38 5.26 6.60
N ALA A 27 7.69 5.86 5.62
CA ALA A 27 6.44 6.52 5.88
C ALA A 27 5.40 5.49 6.31
N ILE A 28 4.57 5.96 7.22
CA ILE A 28 3.25 5.42 7.54
C ILE A 28 2.43 5.25 6.25
N LYS A 29 1.29 4.56 6.30
CA LYS A 29 0.38 4.42 5.15
C LYS A 29 0.27 5.72 4.36
N GLU A 30 0.63 5.67 3.08
CA GLU A 30 0.89 6.86 2.26
C GLU A 30 -0.33 7.79 2.13
N SER A 31 -1.54 7.24 2.26
CA SER A 31 -2.81 7.99 2.26
C SER A 31 -3.20 8.58 3.61
N ASP A 32 -2.64 8.06 4.72
CA ASP A 32 -2.98 8.49 6.08
C ASP A 32 -2.11 9.70 6.47
N THR A 33 -2.64 10.89 6.19
CA THR A 33 -1.95 12.17 6.43
C THR A 33 -2.83 13.07 7.31
N ASN A 34 -2.22 14.13 7.88
CA ASN A 34 -2.93 15.20 8.58
C ASN A 34 -3.68 14.76 9.86
N ARG A 35 -3.05 13.91 10.67
CA ARG A 35 -3.51 13.58 12.03
C ARG A 35 -2.37 13.69 13.02
N ASP A 36 -2.69 14.10 14.25
CA ASP A 36 -1.74 14.14 15.35
C ASP A 36 -1.46 12.73 15.89
N ASN A 37 -0.27 12.52 16.45
CA ASN A 37 0.16 11.28 17.13
C ASN A 37 0.11 10.01 16.25
N MET A 38 0.31 10.12 14.94
CA MET A 38 0.32 8.96 14.02
C MET A 38 1.32 7.88 14.45
N ASN A 39 2.53 8.25 14.86
CA ASN A 39 3.51 7.26 15.30
C ASN A 39 2.96 6.38 16.44
N GLU A 40 2.33 6.96 17.45
CA GLU A 40 1.80 6.21 18.61
C GLU A 40 0.69 5.25 18.20
N VAL A 41 -0.22 5.70 17.33
CA VAL A 41 -1.33 4.85 16.82
C VAL A 41 -0.78 3.67 16.03
N TYR A 42 0.23 3.90 15.19
CA TYR A 42 0.81 2.85 14.37
C TYR A 42 1.66 1.87 15.17
N GLU A 43 2.42 2.33 16.16
CA GLU A 43 3.13 1.43 17.08
C GLU A 43 2.14 0.58 17.89
N ALA A 44 1.08 1.18 18.44
CA ALA A 44 0.03 0.41 19.11
C ALA A 44 -0.59 -0.66 18.19
N ARG A 45 -0.86 -0.33 16.92
CA ARG A 45 -1.39 -1.30 15.96
C ARG A 45 -0.41 -2.40 15.56
N LYS A 46 0.89 -2.12 15.54
CA LYS A 46 1.93 -3.14 15.36
C LYS A 46 1.97 -4.08 16.57
N ASP A 47 1.91 -3.54 17.78
CA ASP A 47 1.90 -4.34 19.01
C ASP A 47 0.68 -5.25 19.07
N ASP A 48 -0.52 -4.72 18.77
CA ASP A 48 -1.74 -5.50 18.65
C ASP A 48 -1.61 -6.63 17.62
N GLN A 49 -0.93 -6.38 16.50
CA GLN A 49 -0.69 -7.39 15.47
C GLN A 49 0.23 -8.50 15.99
N VAL A 50 1.26 -8.15 16.76
CA VAL A 50 2.16 -9.14 17.37
C VAL A 50 1.41 -9.98 18.40
N VAL A 51 0.55 -9.38 19.22
CA VAL A 51 -0.27 -10.08 20.20
C VAL A 51 -1.26 -11.03 19.51
N SER A 52 -2.02 -10.52 18.53
CA SER A 52 -2.99 -11.35 17.78
C SER A 52 -2.33 -12.50 17.00
N SER A 53 -1.11 -12.29 16.51
CA SER A 53 -0.31 -13.35 15.87
C SER A 53 0.03 -14.48 16.84
N LYS A 54 0.44 -14.13 18.08
CA LYS A 54 0.68 -15.12 19.13
C LYS A 54 -0.59 -15.88 19.53
N GLU A 55 -1.75 -15.21 19.49
CA GLU A 55 -3.05 -15.84 19.77
C GLU A 55 -3.62 -16.65 18.58
N GLY A 56 -2.98 -16.63 17.41
CA GLY A 56 -3.49 -17.27 16.20
C GLY A 56 -4.70 -16.55 15.57
N LYS A 57 -4.97 -15.30 15.97
CA LYS A 57 -6.03 -14.44 15.45
C LYS A 57 -5.49 -13.30 14.60
N ALA A 58 -4.23 -13.36 14.19
CA ALA A 58 -3.64 -12.36 13.32
C ALA A 58 -4.43 -12.30 12.02
N ARG A 59 -4.76 -11.07 11.63
CA ARG A 59 -5.45 -10.75 10.38
C ARG A 59 -4.65 -9.73 9.61
N TRP A 60 -4.86 -9.67 8.30
CA TRP A 60 -4.33 -8.59 7.50
C TRP A 60 -5.00 -7.28 7.93
N ARG A 61 -4.21 -6.21 8.07
CA ARG A 61 -4.72 -4.89 8.47
C ARG A 61 -4.40 -3.87 7.40
N ASP A 62 -5.44 -3.32 6.80
CA ASP A 62 -5.35 -2.33 5.72
C ASP A 62 -4.50 -1.13 6.12
N ASP A 63 -4.61 -0.69 7.37
CA ASP A 63 -3.85 0.42 7.90
C ASP A 63 -2.34 0.25 7.94
N LEU A 64 -1.85 -0.96 8.19
CA LEU A 64 -0.40 -1.21 8.22
C LEU A 64 0.14 -1.50 6.81
N ALA A 65 -0.73 -1.80 5.86
CA ALA A 65 -0.38 -2.10 4.48
C ALA A 65 -0.12 -0.80 3.67
N SER A 66 0.77 -0.90 2.69
CA SER A 66 0.92 0.16 1.68
C SER A 66 -0.37 0.28 0.87
N ASN A 67 -0.65 1.47 0.32
CA ASN A 67 -1.76 1.69 -0.60
C ASN A 67 -1.75 0.66 -1.75
N SER A 68 -0.58 0.39 -2.33
CA SER A 68 -0.45 -0.59 -3.42
C SER A 68 -0.80 -2.03 -3.00
N GLU A 69 -0.53 -2.41 -1.75
CA GLU A 69 -0.88 -3.73 -1.22
C GLU A 69 -2.37 -3.82 -0.92
N ALA A 70 -2.95 -2.75 -0.36
CA ALA A 70 -4.38 -2.63 -0.12
C ALA A 70 -5.18 -2.75 -1.41
N ASP A 71 -4.73 -2.13 -2.50
CA ASP A 71 -5.39 -2.23 -3.81
C ASP A 71 -5.39 -3.68 -4.33
N VAL A 72 -4.26 -4.39 -4.22
CA VAL A 72 -4.17 -5.81 -4.60
C VAL A 72 -5.08 -6.69 -3.73
N LYS A 73 -5.18 -6.37 -2.43
CA LYS A 73 -6.05 -7.08 -1.50
C LYS A 73 -7.53 -6.80 -1.80
N ALA A 74 -7.84 -5.58 -2.22
CA ALA A 74 -9.16 -5.19 -2.70
C ALA A 74 -9.57 -5.96 -3.95
N ASP A 75 -8.68 -6.07 -4.93
CA ASP A 75 -8.92 -6.85 -6.16
C ASP A 75 -9.17 -8.33 -5.87
N ARG A 76 -8.54 -8.87 -4.81
CA ARG A 76 -8.76 -10.24 -4.34
C ARG A 76 -10.07 -10.43 -3.57
N GLY A 77 -10.76 -9.35 -3.19
CA GLY A 77 -11.93 -9.39 -2.32
C GLY A 77 -11.61 -9.74 -0.86
N GLU A 78 -10.34 -9.62 -0.45
CA GLU A 78 -9.85 -9.93 0.90
C GLU A 78 -9.90 -8.69 1.82
N ILE A 79 -10.85 -7.78 1.60
CA ILE A 79 -11.04 -6.60 2.46
C ILE A 79 -12.05 -6.96 3.54
N GLU A 80 -11.68 -6.74 4.80
CA GLU A 80 -12.63 -6.72 5.91
C GLU A 80 -13.50 -5.47 5.82
N THR A 81 -14.55 -5.54 5.00
CA THR A 81 -15.65 -4.57 5.03
C THR A 81 -16.89 -5.28 5.53
N ASP A 82 -17.79 -4.56 6.20
CA ASP A 82 -19.11 -5.08 6.47
C ASP A 82 -19.78 -5.37 5.12
N ASP A 83 -19.83 -6.65 4.71
CA ASP A 83 -20.25 -7.11 3.37
C ASP A 83 -21.51 -6.39 2.85
N LYS A 84 -22.42 -6.07 3.78
CA LYS A 84 -23.68 -5.37 3.53
C LYS A 84 -23.49 -3.98 2.92
N THR A 85 -22.44 -3.25 3.29
CA THR A 85 -22.19 -1.88 2.84
C THR A 85 -21.57 -1.85 1.45
N PHE A 86 -20.56 -2.69 1.21
CA PHE A 86 -19.88 -2.79 -0.07
C PHE A 86 -20.79 -3.39 -1.16
N GLN A 87 -21.51 -4.46 -0.85
CA GLN A 87 -22.46 -5.07 -1.79
C GLN A 87 -23.60 -4.11 -2.14
N ALA A 88 -24.13 -3.36 -1.16
CA ALA A 88 -25.13 -2.34 -1.43
C ALA A 88 -24.62 -1.19 -2.32
N MET A 89 -23.34 -0.83 -2.24
CA MET A 89 -22.73 0.16 -3.14
C MET A 89 -22.57 -0.39 -4.56
N GLN A 90 -22.15 -1.65 -4.72
CA GLN A 90 -22.08 -2.31 -6.03
C GLN A 90 -23.46 -2.43 -6.67
N ASP A 91 -24.47 -2.81 -5.90
CA ASP A 91 -25.86 -2.94 -6.37
C ASP A 91 -26.46 -1.62 -6.85
N LYS A 92 -26.12 -0.51 -6.21
CA LYS A 92 -26.51 0.83 -6.67
C LYS A 92 -25.79 1.23 -7.95
N THR A 93 -24.54 0.78 -8.12
CA THR A 93 -23.67 1.21 -9.23
C THR A 93 -23.87 0.39 -10.50
N LYS A 94 -24.14 -0.92 -10.39
CA LYS A 94 -24.23 -1.85 -11.54
C LYS A 94 -25.26 -1.46 -12.60
N ASN A 95 -26.29 -0.71 -12.22
CA ASN A 95 -27.38 -0.30 -13.11
C ASN A 95 -27.25 1.13 -13.63
N LEU A 96 -26.28 1.93 -13.16
CA LEU A 96 -26.03 3.29 -13.63
C LEU A 96 -25.82 3.41 -15.15
N PRO A 97 -25.04 2.52 -15.83
CA PRO A 97 -24.84 2.64 -17.27
C PRO A 97 -26.08 2.31 -18.11
N ASN A 98 -27.05 1.58 -17.55
CA ASN A 98 -28.28 1.14 -18.23
C ASN A 98 -29.53 1.91 -17.78
N ARG A 99 -29.37 2.92 -16.93
CA ARG A 99 -30.49 3.72 -16.42
C ARG A 99 -30.95 4.72 -17.49
N GLU A 100 -32.24 4.76 -17.77
CA GLU A 100 -32.82 5.84 -18.56
C GLU A 100 -32.89 7.13 -17.73
N GLY A 101 -32.23 8.19 -18.22
CA GLY A 101 -32.26 9.55 -17.66
C GLY A 101 -30.87 10.16 -17.42
N PRO A 102 -30.78 11.51 -17.36
CA PRO A 102 -29.50 12.20 -17.18
C PRO A 102 -28.88 11.89 -15.82
N VAL A 103 -27.61 11.52 -15.82
CA VAL A 103 -26.80 11.41 -14.60
C VAL A 103 -26.40 12.85 -14.22
N ASN A 104 -26.88 13.35 -13.07
CA ASN A 104 -26.37 14.61 -12.52
C ASN A 104 -24.89 14.39 -12.13
N LYS A 105 -23.99 14.79 -13.01
CA LYS A 105 -22.54 14.79 -12.81
C LYS A 105 -22.16 15.98 -11.95
N THR A 106 -22.50 15.94 -10.67
CA THR A 106 -22.08 17.00 -9.74
C THR A 106 -21.58 16.35 -8.46
N GLN A 107 -20.33 15.92 -8.51
CA GLN A 107 -19.40 15.77 -7.39
C GLN A 107 -18.00 16.08 -7.91
#